data_AF-K2PZ21-F1
#
_entry.id   AF-K2PZ21-F1
#
_cell.length_a   1.000
_cell.length_b   1.000
_cell.length_c   1.000
_cell.angle_alpha   90.00
_cell.angle_beta   90.00
_cell.angle_gamma   90.00
#
_symmetry.space_group_name_H-M   'P 1'
#
loop_
_entity.id
_entity.type
_entity.pdbx_description
1 polymer ?
#
loop_
_entity_poly.entity_id
_entity_poly.type
_entity_poly.pdbx_seq_one_letter_code
_entity_poly.pdbx_strand_id
1 'polypeptide(L)'
;MMSAQMKASVRRLDPTQDVSILVSVKVADEKVEKAREAATARERRSLLFGLYQEVKQPIIDTLTDYSSDGLRIINELNGTPQLIVAAPAGVWEKLIADDSTLLGNPDVDMRPNEATAVLID
;
A
#
# COMPACT_ATOMS: atom_id res chain seq x y z
N MET A 1 2.19 -0.97 9.31
CA MET A 1 0.71 -1.01 9.51
C MET A 1 0.17 0.41 9.38
N MET A 2 -1.15 0.65 9.44
CA MET A 2 -1.67 2.01 9.57
C MET A 2 -1.52 2.55 11.01
N SER A 3 -0.99 3.76 11.17
CA SER A 3 -0.80 4.37 12.49
C SER A 3 -2.12 4.74 13.17
N ALA A 4 -2.14 4.78 14.51
CA ALA A 4 -3.34 5.16 15.28
C ALA A 4 -3.81 6.59 14.94
N GLN A 5 -2.88 7.52 14.73
CA GLN A 5 -3.18 8.90 14.32
C GLN A 5 -3.88 8.92 12.95
N MET A 6 -3.38 8.16 11.99
CA MET A 6 -3.98 8.10 10.66
C MET A 6 -5.39 7.49 10.71
N LYS A 7 -5.60 6.41 11.47
CA LYS A 7 -6.93 5.84 11.71
C LYS A 7 -7.88 6.88 12.30
N ALA A 8 -7.43 7.67 13.27
CA ALA A 8 -8.23 8.72 13.89
C ALA A 8 -8.55 9.88 12.94
N SER A 9 -7.62 10.26 12.05
CA SER A 9 -7.90 11.28 11.05
C SER A 9 -8.87 10.81 9.98
N VAL A 10 -8.72 9.59 9.45
CA VAL A 10 -9.67 9.00 8.47
C VAL A 10 -11.10 9.02 9.02
N ARG A 11 -11.29 8.63 10.30
CA ARG A 11 -12.60 8.61 10.97
C ARG A 11 -13.25 9.99 11.16
N ARG A 12 -12.49 11.08 11.01
CA ARG A 12 -12.99 12.45 11.15
C ARG A 12 -13.35 13.11 9.81
N LEU A 13 -12.98 12.48 8.69
CA LEU A 13 -13.26 12.99 7.35
C LEU A 13 -14.72 12.69 6.95
N ASP A 14 -15.21 13.44 5.96
CA ASP A 14 -16.48 13.10 5.31
C ASP A 14 -16.36 11.70 4.66
N PRO A 15 -17.33 10.79 4.87
CA PRO A 15 -17.24 9.42 4.35
C PRO A 15 -17.06 9.33 2.83
N THR A 16 -17.48 10.34 2.09
CA THR A 16 -17.38 10.44 0.63
C THR A 16 -16.08 11.10 0.16
N GLN A 17 -15.33 11.73 1.07
CA GLN A 17 -14.06 12.36 0.74
C GLN A 17 -13.04 11.29 0.34
N ASP A 18 -12.40 11.50 -0.81
CA ASP A 18 -11.40 10.58 -1.33
C ASP A 18 -10.06 10.77 -0.60
N VAL A 19 -9.49 9.66 -0.14
CA VAL A 19 -8.26 9.63 0.66
C VAL A 19 -7.28 8.72 -0.05
N SER A 20 -6.10 9.24 -0.38
CA SER A 20 -5.02 8.46 -0.99
C SER A 20 -3.93 8.10 0.02
N ILE A 21 -3.55 6.83 0.01
CA ILE A 21 -2.65 6.21 0.96
C ILE A 21 -1.54 5.51 0.20
N LEU A 22 -0.30 5.77 0.62
CA LEU A 22 0.86 5.00 0.20
C LEU A 22 0.93 3.72 1.03
N VAL A 23 0.81 2.58 0.37
CA VAL A 23 0.98 1.24 0.95
C VAL A 23 2.37 0.75 0.58
N SER A 24 3.17 0.37 1.56
CA SER A 24 4.52 -0.17 1.40
C SER A 24 4.55 -1.60 1.91
N VAL A 25 4.99 -2.53 1.07
CA VAL A 25 5.13 -3.94 1.44
C VAL A 25 6.57 -4.18 1.88
N LYS A 26 6.75 -4.82 3.03
CA LYS A 26 8.05 -5.22 3.52
C LYS A 26 8.58 -6.35 2.66
N VAL A 27 9.83 -6.22 2.26
CA VAL A 27 10.54 -7.24 1.51
C VAL A 27 11.65 -7.76 2.40
N ALA A 28 11.80 -9.08 2.50
CA ALA A 28 12.88 -9.68 3.26
C ALA A 28 14.24 -9.25 2.69
N ASP A 29 15.12 -8.75 3.55
CA ASP A 29 16.44 -8.21 3.16
C ASP A 29 17.24 -9.21 2.32
N GLU A 30 17.19 -10.50 2.64
CA GLU A 30 17.86 -11.57 1.89
C GLU A 30 17.45 -11.60 0.40
N LYS A 31 16.15 -11.37 0.08
CA LYS A 31 15.67 -11.36 -1.30
C LYS A 31 16.21 -10.13 -2.06
N VAL A 32 16.35 -9.00 -1.37
CA VAL A 32 16.90 -7.77 -1.95
C VAL A 32 18.40 -7.88 -2.16
N GLU A 33 19.13 -8.46 -1.21
CA GLU A 33 20.58 -8.67 -1.32
C GLU A 33 20.94 -9.62 -2.46
N LYS A 34 20.18 -10.71 -2.66
CA LYS A 34 20.34 -11.60 -3.83
C LYS A 34 20.22 -10.86 -5.16
N ALA A 35 19.34 -9.86 -5.26
CA ALA A 35 19.24 -9.03 -6.46
C ALA A 35 20.43 -8.06 -6.61
N ARG A 36 21.04 -7.62 -5.51
CA ARG A 36 22.22 -6.73 -5.53
C ARG A 36 23.46 -7.43 -6.06
N GLU A 37 23.60 -8.72 -5.80
CA GLU A 37 24.67 -9.60 -6.29
C GLU A 37 24.68 -9.77 -7.83
N ALA A 38 23.61 -9.36 -8.51
CA ALA A 38 23.54 -9.41 -9.98
C ALA A 38 24.69 -8.64 -10.64
N ALA A 39 25.24 -9.24 -11.69
CA ALA A 39 26.44 -8.76 -12.37
C ALA A 39 26.22 -7.43 -13.10
N THR A 40 24.99 -7.13 -13.52
CA THR A 40 24.67 -5.89 -14.25
C THR A 40 23.50 -5.12 -13.63
N ALA A 41 23.49 -3.81 -13.84
CA ALA A 41 22.39 -2.94 -13.41
C ALA A 41 21.05 -3.31 -14.06
N ARG A 42 21.07 -3.78 -15.32
CA ARG A 42 19.88 -4.23 -16.04
C ARG A 42 19.28 -5.48 -15.41
N GLU A 43 20.13 -6.46 -15.11
CA GLU A 43 19.73 -7.71 -14.46
C GLU A 43 19.20 -7.44 -13.04
N ARG A 44 19.92 -6.63 -12.25
CA ARG A 44 19.47 -6.18 -10.92
C ARG A 44 18.08 -5.55 -10.98
N ARG A 45 17.84 -4.63 -11.93
CA ARG A 45 16.54 -3.97 -12.09
C ARG A 45 15.44 -4.98 -12.45
N SER A 46 15.73 -5.94 -13.31
CA SER A 46 14.78 -6.99 -13.69
C SER A 46 14.42 -7.89 -12.50
N LEU A 47 15.41 -8.28 -11.69
CA LEU A 47 15.20 -9.10 -10.50
C LEU A 47 14.40 -8.35 -9.44
N LEU A 48 14.75 -7.09 -9.15
CA LEU A 48 14.00 -6.27 -8.21
C LEU A 48 12.57 -6.01 -8.69
N PHE A 49 12.37 -5.78 -9.99
CA PHE A 49 11.05 -5.61 -10.56
C PHE A 49 10.17 -6.85 -10.34
N GLY A 50 10.67 -8.04 -10.69
CA GLY A 50 9.95 -9.29 -10.48
C GLY A 50 9.66 -9.56 -9.01
N LEU A 51 10.65 -9.37 -8.14
CA LEU A 51 10.51 -9.50 -6.69
C LEU A 51 9.41 -8.58 -6.14
N TYR A 52 9.44 -7.30 -6.52
CA TYR A 52 8.45 -6.34 -6.03
C TYR A 52 7.05 -6.59 -6.58
N GLN A 53 6.93 -7.13 -7.80
CA GLN A 53 5.64 -7.56 -8.32
C GLN A 53 5.09 -8.75 -7.53
N GLU A 54 5.93 -9.76 -7.26
CA GLU A 54 5.55 -10.96 -6.49
C GLU A 54 5.03 -10.60 -5.09
N VAL A 55 5.73 -9.73 -4.36
CA VAL A 55 5.31 -9.36 -2.99
C VAL A 55 4.07 -8.45 -2.97
N LYS A 56 3.84 -7.65 -4.01
CA LYS A 56 2.65 -6.79 -4.11
C LYS A 56 1.41 -7.56 -4.52
N GLN A 57 1.52 -8.67 -5.26
CA GLN A 57 0.36 -9.35 -5.84
C GLN A 57 -0.72 -9.72 -4.81
N PRO A 58 -0.40 -10.34 -3.65
CA PRO A 58 -1.42 -10.68 -2.66
C PRO A 58 -2.15 -9.45 -2.10
N ILE A 59 -1.43 -8.32 -2.01
CA ILE A 59 -1.97 -7.04 -1.55
C ILE A 59 -2.91 -6.46 -2.63
N ILE A 60 -2.50 -6.52 -3.90
CA ILE A 60 -3.32 -6.09 -5.04
C ILE A 60 -4.61 -6.91 -5.12
N ASP A 61 -4.52 -8.23 -4.97
CA ASP A 61 -5.67 -9.13 -5.01
C ASP A 61 -6.66 -8.78 -3.89
N THR A 62 -6.16 -8.65 -2.66
CA THR A 62 -6.99 -8.26 -1.50
C THR A 62 -7.65 -6.89 -1.68
N LEU A 63 -6.95 -5.91 -2.24
CA LEU A 63 -7.51 -4.58 -2.49
C LEU A 63 -8.57 -4.60 -3.60
N THR A 64 -8.41 -5.49 -4.59
CA THR A 64 -9.34 -5.63 -5.70
C THR A 64 -10.73 -6.07 -5.23
N ASP A 65 -10.81 -6.84 -4.13
CA ASP A 65 -12.09 -7.24 -3.51
C ASP A 65 -12.92 -6.04 -3.03
N TYR A 66 -12.28 -4.90 -2.74
CA TYR A 66 -12.93 -3.65 -2.32
C TYR A 66 -13.20 -2.69 -3.50
N SER A 67 -12.93 -3.11 -4.74
CA SER A 67 -13.12 -2.24 -5.91
C SER A 67 -14.57 -1.81 -6.10
N SER A 68 -15.54 -2.67 -5.76
CA SER A 68 -16.97 -2.34 -5.81
C SER A 68 -17.40 -1.29 -4.78
N ASP A 69 -16.64 -1.13 -3.69
CA ASP A 69 -16.86 -0.10 -2.68
C ASP A 69 -16.22 1.25 -3.08
N GLY A 70 -15.50 1.31 -4.21
CA GLY A 70 -14.85 2.51 -4.72
C GLY A 70 -13.35 2.61 -4.42
N LEU A 71 -12.74 1.55 -3.86
CA LEU A 71 -11.30 1.47 -3.72
C LEU A 71 -10.63 1.29 -5.08
N ARG A 72 -9.53 2.00 -5.30
CA ARG A 72 -8.78 1.98 -6.56
C ARG A 72 -7.28 2.06 -6.33
N ILE A 73 -6.53 1.21 -7.03
CA ILE A 73 -5.08 1.33 -7.13
C ILE A 73 -4.79 2.42 -8.16
N ILE A 74 -4.25 3.54 -7.70
CA ILE A 74 -3.91 4.69 -8.55
C ILE A 74 -2.61 4.45 -9.29
N ASN A 75 -1.62 3.89 -8.59
CA ASN A 75 -0.30 3.62 -9.15
C ASN A 75 0.38 2.50 -8.37
N GLU A 76 0.88 1.48 -9.06
CA GLU A 76 1.63 0.39 -8.45
C GLU A 76 3.10 0.70 -8.20
N LEU A 77 3.59 1.90 -8.54
CA LEU A 77 4.98 2.35 -8.38
C LEU A 77 5.99 1.28 -8.86
N ASN A 78 5.86 0.91 -10.13
CA ASN A 78 6.67 -0.10 -10.80
C ASN A 78 8.17 0.00 -10.48
N GLY A 79 8.74 -1.12 -9.99
CA GLY A 79 10.14 -1.17 -9.55
C GLY A 79 10.36 -0.76 -8.09
N THR A 80 9.31 -0.58 -7.30
CA THR A 80 9.36 -0.42 -5.83
C THR A 80 8.36 -1.38 -5.17
N PRO A 81 8.49 -1.64 -3.85
CA PRO A 81 7.53 -2.45 -3.11
C PRO A 81 6.32 -1.63 -2.63
N GLN A 82 6.05 -0.49 -3.26
CA GLN A 82 5.02 0.46 -2.82
C GLN A 82 3.88 0.53 -3.84
N LEU A 83 2.71 0.98 -3.40
CA LEU A 83 1.57 1.30 -4.26
C LEU A 83 0.79 2.46 -3.65
N ILE A 84 0.13 3.23 -4.50
CA ILE A 84 -0.77 4.31 -4.11
C ILE A 84 -2.19 3.81 -4.31
N VAL A 85 -2.97 3.82 -3.24
CA VAL A 85 -4.35 3.37 -3.20
C VAL A 85 -5.22 4.54 -2.79
N ALA A 86 -6.32 4.78 -3.49
CA ALA A 86 -7.32 5.76 -3.11
C ALA A 86 -8.66 5.09 -2.86
N ALA A 87 -9.38 5.59 -1.87
CA ALA A 87 -10.74 5.18 -1.59
C ALA A 87 -11.46 6.29 -0.81
N PRO A 88 -12.80 6.32 -0.82
CA PRO A 88 -13.57 7.15 0.09
C PRO A 88 -13.22 6.85 1.56
N ALA A 89 -13.24 7.87 2.42
CA ALA A 89 -12.91 7.71 3.84
C ALA A 89 -13.78 6.64 4.53
N GLY A 90 -15.05 6.50 4.14
CA GLY A 90 -15.93 5.46 4.67
C GLY A 90 -15.48 4.04 4.30
N VAL A 91 -14.81 3.84 3.17
CA VAL A 91 -14.22 2.53 2.79
C VAL A 91 -13.00 2.24 3.64
N TRP A 92 -12.15 3.24 3.87
CA TRP A 92 -11.02 3.10 4.79
C TRP A 92 -11.48 2.80 6.21
N GLU A 93 -12.58 3.40 6.66
CA GLU A 93 -13.16 3.10 7.97
C GLU A 93 -13.63 1.64 8.08
N LYS A 94 -14.31 1.11 7.04
CA LYS A 94 -14.68 -0.31 6.98
C LYS A 94 -13.45 -1.22 7.05
N LEU A 95 -12.42 -0.92 6.26
CA LEU A 95 -11.16 -1.67 6.30
C LEU A 95 -10.53 -1.65 7.69
N ILE A 96 -10.50 -0.48 8.36
CA ILE A 96 -9.98 -0.33 9.72
C ILE A 96 -10.75 -1.17 10.74
N ALA A 97 -12.05 -1.35 10.55
CA ALA A 97 -12.91 -2.13 11.43
C ALA A 97 -12.80 -3.65 11.19
N ASP A 98 -12.38 -4.07 10.02
CA ASP A 98 -12.23 -5.48 9.67
C ASP A 98 -10.84 -6.01 10.03
N ASP A 99 -10.81 -6.83 11.09
CA ASP A 99 -9.59 -7.40 11.71
C ASP A 99 -8.90 -8.45 10.82
N SER A 100 -9.56 -8.91 9.75
CA SER A 100 -9.01 -9.86 8.78
C SER A 100 -8.24 -9.19 7.64
N THR A 101 -8.17 -7.86 7.63
CA THR A 101 -7.66 -7.09 6.50
C THR A 101 -6.15 -6.92 6.49
N LEU A 102 -5.68 -6.44 5.35
CA LEU A 102 -4.37 -5.87 5.06
C LEU A 102 -3.74 -5.02 6.18
N LEU A 103 -4.57 -4.38 7.01
CA LEU A 103 -4.12 -3.51 8.12
C LEU A 103 -3.50 -4.27 9.30
N GLY A 104 -3.84 -5.55 9.45
CA GLY A 104 -3.26 -6.45 10.44
C GLY A 104 -1.97 -7.12 10.00
N ASN A 105 -1.60 -7.03 8.71
CA ASN A 105 -0.38 -7.63 8.20
C ASN A 105 0.86 -6.83 8.67
N PRO A 106 1.76 -7.43 9.47
CA PRO A 106 2.96 -6.75 9.95
C PRO A 106 3.94 -6.36 8.83
N ASP A 107 3.82 -7.02 7.67
CA ASP A 107 4.62 -6.75 6.49
C ASP A 107 4.04 -5.64 5.62
N VAL A 108 2.93 -4.98 6.02
CA VAL A 108 2.39 -3.85 5.27
C VAL A 108 2.43 -2.59 6.11
N ASP A 109 3.03 -1.53 5.57
CA ASP A 109 3.03 -0.18 6.13
C ASP A 109 2.16 0.78 5.31
N MET A 110 1.39 1.62 5.99
CA MET A 110 0.44 2.51 5.33
C MET A 110 0.60 3.93 5.85
N ARG A 111 0.79 4.87 4.93
CA ARG A 111 1.05 6.28 5.23
C ARG A 111 0.22 7.19 4.34
N PRO A 112 -0.13 8.40 4.79
CA PRO A 112 -0.72 9.40 3.91
C PRO A 112 0.17 9.59 2.69
N ASN A 113 -0.44 9.60 1.50
CA ASN A 113 0.23 10.16 0.34
C ASN A 113 0.35 11.68 0.53
N GLU A 114 1.37 12.35 0.00
CA GLU A 114 1.62 13.79 0.25
C GLU A 114 0.41 14.67 -0.07
N ALA A 115 -0.33 14.35 -1.15
CA ALA A 115 -1.56 15.06 -1.51
C ALA A 115 -2.67 14.94 -0.45
N THR A 116 -2.69 13.84 0.30
CA THR A 116 -3.66 13.56 1.35
C THR A 116 -3.15 13.97 2.73
N ALA A 117 -1.83 14.05 2.94
CA ALA A 117 -1.25 14.54 4.20
C ALA A 117 -1.80 15.93 4.58
N VAL A 118 -1.96 16.82 3.60
CA VAL A 118 -2.54 18.16 3.76
C VAL A 118 -4.01 18.14 4.24
N LEU A 119 -4.74 17.03 4.02
CA LEU A 119 -6.14 16.87 4.44
C LEU A 119 -6.27 16.24 5.84
N ILE A 120 -5.18 15.70 6.39
CA ILE A 120 -5.15 14.85 7.58
C ILE A 120 -4.49 15.58 8.78
N ASP A 121 -3.66 16.59 8.51
CA ASP A 121 -3.11 17.55 9.47
C ASP A 121 -4.14 18.57 9.96
#